data_AF-A0A8I1ML07-F1
#
_entry.id   AF-A0A8I1ML07-F1
#
_cell.length_a   1.000
_cell.length_b   1.000
_cell.length_c   1.000
_cell.angle_alpha   90.00
_cell.angle_beta   90.00
_cell.angle_gamma   90.00
#
_symmetry.space_group_name_H-M   'P 1'
#
loop_
_entity.id
_entity.type
_entity.pdbx_description
1 polymer ?
#
loop_
_entity_poly.entity_id
_entity_poly.type
_entity_poly.pdbx_seq_one_letter_code
_entity_poly.pdbx_strand_id
1 'polypeptide(L)'
;MHRPQRHRRKAWRTAKPTTPGFRPPWSVGLRDADKPNASLSRREKYWLGALAITALVAFFVLAHFTAIWSSKRHLDDFLGRLQINYNLDEAQIAAIRRIEQEYHGQGGIFSPSRSYQEKRDHDIAISQQMSPADGARFLVELQTKKTSLTKKRH
;
A
#
# COMPACT_ATOMS: atom_id res chain seq x y z
N MET A 1 78.14 -54.70 -12.23
CA MET A 1 76.72 -54.30 -12.19
C MET A 1 76.25 -53.98 -13.62
N HIS A 2 75.68 -54.96 -14.32
CA HIS A 2 75.20 -54.80 -15.70
C HIS A 2 73.71 -54.44 -15.69
N ARG A 3 73.35 -53.29 -16.26
CA ARG A 3 71.95 -52.86 -16.45
C ARG A 3 71.28 -53.72 -17.54
N PRO A 4 70.07 -54.25 -17.32
CA PRO A 4 69.35 -55.00 -18.34
C PRO A 4 68.68 -54.09 -19.37
N GLN A 5 68.37 -54.75 -20.49
CA GLN A 5 67.95 -54.24 -21.79
C GLN A 5 66.59 -53.50 -21.76
N ARG A 6 66.50 -52.36 -22.44
CA ARG A 6 65.24 -51.59 -22.62
C ARG A 6 64.29 -52.34 -23.56
N HIS A 7 63.19 -52.86 -23.01
CA HIS A 7 62.10 -53.37 -23.83
C HIS A 7 61.36 -52.24 -24.56
N ARG A 8 61.33 -52.38 -25.88
CA ARG A 8 60.69 -51.52 -26.88
C ARG A 8 59.17 -51.56 -26.69
N ARG A 9 58.56 -50.42 -26.34
CA ARG A 9 57.09 -50.27 -26.28
C ARG A 9 56.50 -50.50 -27.67
N LYS A 10 55.74 -51.59 -27.86
CA LYS A 10 54.85 -51.72 -29.02
C LYS A 10 53.65 -50.82 -28.80
N ALA A 11 53.57 -49.74 -29.59
CA ALA A 11 52.39 -48.91 -29.69
C ALA A 11 51.27 -49.73 -30.36
N TRP A 12 50.26 -50.11 -29.58
CA TRP A 12 49.00 -50.57 -30.14
C TRP A 12 48.30 -49.35 -30.73
N ARG A 13 48.37 -49.22 -32.07
CA ARG A 13 47.49 -48.34 -32.82
C ARG A 13 46.09 -48.95 -32.73
N THR A 14 45.25 -48.42 -31.85
CA THR A 14 43.80 -48.58 -31.99
C THR A 14 43.39 -47.83 -33.25
N ALA A 15 43.26 -48.56 -34.36
CA ALA A 15 42.56 -48.08 -35.54
C ALA A 15 41.12 -47.76 -35.11
N LYS A 16 40.80 -46.47 -34.99
CA LYS A 16 39.40 -46.04 -34.91
C LYS A 16 38.77 -46.37 -36.27
N PRO A 17 37.61 -47.04 -36.32
CA PRO A 17 36.89 -47.16 -37.57
C PRO A 17 36.47 -45.76 -38.02
N THR A 18 36.98 -45.35 -39.19
CA THR A 18 36.58 -44.13 -39.89
C THR A 18 35.20 -44.34 -40.48
N THR A 19 34.17 -44.35 -39.63
CA THR A 19 32.80 -44.11 -40.07
C THR A 19 32.56 -42.61 -39.92
N PRO A 20 32.29 -41.85 -40.99
CA PRO A 20 31.83 -40.48 -40.85
C PRO A 20 30.46 -40.54 -40.16
N GLY A 21 30.46 -40.31 -38.85
CA GLY A 21 29.27 -40.28 -38.03
C GLY A 21 28.34 -39.19 -38.55
N PHE A 22 27.24 -39.61 -39.18
CA PHE A 22 26.07 -38.81 -39.43
C PHE A 22 25.68 -38.08 -38.15
N ARG A 23 25.93 -36.76 -38.10
CA ARG A 23 25.41 -35.89 -37.04
C ARG A 23 24.05 -35.40 -37.51
N PRO A 24 22.95 -35.82 -36.86
CA PRO A 24 21.65 -35.32 -37.25
C PRO A 24 21.56 -33.81 -36.92
N PRO A 25 20.90 -33.01 -37.78
CA PRO A 25 21.01 -31.54 -37.80
C PRO A 25 20.48 -30.83 -36.54
N TRP A 26 19.69 -31.52 -35.72
CA TRP A 26 19.14 -31.04 -34.45
C TRP A 26 20.13 -31.05 -33.26
N SER A 27 21.33 -31.62 -33.40
CA SER A 27 22.27 -31.80 -32.27
C SER A 27 23.14 -30.57 -31.94
N VAL A 28 22.90 -29.42 -32.60
CA VAL A 28 23.66 -28.17 -32.41
C VAL A 28 22.90 -27.14 -31.56
N GLY A 29 21.69 -27.44 -31.08
CA GLY A 29 20.76 -26.39 -30.61
C GLY A 29 20.42 -26.33 -29.12
N LEU A 30 21.10 -27.02 -28.19
CA LEU A 30 20.59 -27.11 -26.81
C LEU A 30 21.63 -27.04 -25.69
N ARG A 31 22.81 -26.45 -25.92
CA ARG A 31 23.78 -26.25 -24.82
C ARG A 31 24.45 -24.90 -24.67
N ASP A 32 24.13 -23.94 -25.55
CA ASP A 32 24.50 -22.54 -25.38
C ASP A 32 23.25 -21.67 -25.54
N ALA A 33 22.22 -21.95 -24.74
CA ALA A 33 21.36 -20.86 -24.29
C ALA A 33 22.20 -20.05 -23.32
N ASP A 34 23.13 -19.26 -23.86
CA ASP A 34 23.77 -18.16 -23.16
C ASP A 34 22.63 -17.38 -22.53
N LYS A 35 22.45 -17.56 -21.23
CA LYS A 35 21.59 -16.72 -20.42
C LYS A 35 22.05 -15.31 -20.77
N PRO A 36 21.21 -14.42 -21.32
CA PRO A 36 21.64 -13.05 -21.48
C PRO A 36 21.94 -12.59 -20.07
N ASN A 37 23.22 -12.40 -19.77
CA ASN A 37 23.69 -11.71 -18.59
C ASN A 37 23.29 -10.24 -18.83
N ALA A 38 22.00 -9.95 -18.81
CA ALA A 38 21.43 -8.62 -18.93
C ALA A 38 21.71 -7.89 -17.62
N SER A 39 22.99 -7.66 -17.34
CA SER A 39 23.41 -6.82 -16.25
C SER A 39 23.05 -5.40 -16.65
N LEU A 40 22.03 -4.85 -16.01
CA LEU A 40 21.63 -3.46 -16.20
C LEU A 40 22.87 -2.56 -16.09
N SER A 41 23.01 -1.65 -17.04
CA SER A 41 24.03 -0.60 -16.99
C SER A 41 23.82 0.24 -15.72
N ARG A 42 24.89 0.87 -15.21
CA ARG A 42 24.78 1.76 -14.03
C ARG A 42 23.71 2.83 -14.23
N ARG A 43 23.62 3.40 -15.44
CA ARG A 43 22.62 4.40 -15.82
C ARG A 43 21.20 3.86 -15.74
N GLU A 44 20.95 2.65 -16.22
CA GLU A 44 19.63 2.00 -16.13
C GLU A 44 19.23 1.72 -14.68
N LYS A 45 20.19 1.29 -13.84
CA LYS A 45 19.94 1.09 -12.41
C LYS A 45 19.53 2.40 -11.71
N TYR A 46 20.19 3.51 -12.02
CA TYR A 46 19.81 4.82 -11.49
C TYR A 46 18.43 5.27 -11.99
N TRP A 47 18.12 5.06 -13.27
CA TRP A 47 16.79 5.38 -13.82
C TRP A 47 15.68 4.55 -13.17
N LEU A 48 15.88 3.25 -12.99
CA LEU A 48 14.94 2.39 -12.30
C LEU A 48 14.77 2.79 -10.83
N GLY A 49 15.87 3.13 -10.15
CA GLY A 49 15.82 3.66 -8.79
C GLY A 49 15.05 4.99 -8.71
N ALA A 50 15.31 5.91 -9.63
CA ALA A 50 14.61 7.18 -9.72
C ALA A 50 13.10 6.97 -10.00
N LEU A 51 12.75 6.11 -10.95
CA LEU A 51 11.37 5.76 -11.25
C LEU A 51 10.65 5.13 -10.05
N ALA A 52 11.33 4.23 -9.32
CA ALA A 52 10.76 3.62 -8.12
C ALA A 52 10.50 4.68 -7.03
N ILE A 53 11.42 5.60 -6.80
CA ILE A 53 11.24 6.71 -5.85
C ILE A 53 10.11 7.62 -6.30
N THR A 54 10.05 8.00 -7.58
CA THR A 54 8.98 8.83 -8.13
C THR A 54 7.62 8.15 -8.00
N ALA A 55 7.52 6.86 -8.30
CA ALA A 55 6.29 6.10 -8.13
C ALA A 55 5.85 6.05 -6.67
N LEU A 56 6.79 5.87 -5.75
CA LEU A 56 6.50 5.90 -4.31
C LEU A 56 5.98 7.27 -3.87
N VAL A 57 6.65 8.36 -4.27
CA VAL A 57 6.20 9.73 -3.98
C VAL A 57 4.81 9.99 -4.58
N ALA A 58 4.59 9.61 -5.84
CA ALA A 58 3.29 9.76 -6.50
C ALA A 58 2.19 8.98 -5.76
N PHE A 59 2.49 7.76 -5.30
CA PHE A 59 1.57 6.97 -4.48
C PHE A 59 1.20 7.68 -3.17
N PHE A 60 2.18 8.21 -2.44
CA PHE A 60 1.92 8.96 -1.20
C PHE A 60 1.10 10.22 -1.44
N VAL A 61 1.41 10.96 -2.51
CA VAL A 61 0.67 12.16 -2.89
C VAL A 61 -0.78 11.79 -3.21
N LEU A 62 -0.99 10.77 -4.04
CA LEU A 62 -2.34 10.30 -4.39
C LEU A 62 -3.11 9.83 -3.15
N ALA A 63 -2.49 9.01 -2.31
CA ALA A 63 -3.10 8.52 -1.07
C ALA A 63 -3.48 9.67 -0.11
N HIS A 64 -2.67 10.73 -0.06
CA HIS A 64 -2.96 11.90 0.75
C HIS A 64 -4.19 12.67 0.23
N PHE A 65 -4.25 12.93 -1.08
CA PHE A 65 -5.38 13.62 -1.67
C PHE A 65 -6.68 12.81 -1.60
N THR A 66 -6.62 11.49 -1.78
CA THR A 66 -7.80 10.62 -1.64
C THR A 66 -8.30 10.59 -0.20
N ALA A 67 -7.40 10.58 0.80
CA ALA A 67 -7.78 10.68 2.21
C ALA A 67 -8.49 12.00 2.53
N ILE A 68 -7.94 13.14 2.07
CA ILE A 68 -8.57 14.46 2.24
C ILE A 68 -9.95 14.50 1.59
N TRP A 69 -10.05 14.01 0.34
CA TRP A 69 -11.32 14.01 -0.39
C TRP A 69 -12.38 13.13 0.27
N SER A 70 -11.99 11.95 0.73
CA SER A 70 -12.85 11.04 1.49
C SER A 70 -13.34 11.71 2.78
N SER A 71 -12.43 12.33 3.55
CA SER A 71 -12.78 13.03 4.78
C SER A 71 -13.78 14.18 4.54
N LYS A 72 -13.60 14.95 3.47
CA LYS A 72 -14.55 16.01 3.09
C LYS A 72 -15.94 15.44 2.75
N ARG A 73 -16.02 14.36 1.98
CA ARG A 73 -17.31 13.71 1.68
C ARG A 73 -18.00 13.19 2.93
N HIS A 74 -17.26 12.55 3.83
CA HIS A 74 -17.82 12.07 5.09
C HIS A 74 -18.35 13.21 5.97
N LEU A 75 -17.65 14.34 6.00
CA LEU A 75 -18.09 15.55 6.68
C LEU A 75 -19.40 16.07 6.07
N ASP A 76 -19.48 16.20 4.75
CA ASP A 76 -20.68 16.70 4.08
C ASP A 76 -21.89 15.76 4.27
N ASP A 77 -21.68 14.44 4.19
CA ASP A 77 -22.71 13.44 4.48
C ASP A 77 -23.19 13.52 5.94
N PHE A 78 -22.27 13.73 6.89
CA PHE A 78 -22.60 13.89 8.30
C PHE A 78 -23.42 15.15 8.56
N LEU A 79 -22.97 16.30 8.03
CA LEU A 79 -23.68 17.57 8.14
C LEU A 79 -25.06 17.50 7.49
N GLY A 80 -25.17 16.89 6.31
CA GLY A 80 -26.46 16.70 5.64
C GLY A 80 -27.44 15.86 6.46
N ARG A 81 -26.96 14.79 7.11
CA ARG A 81 -27.79 13.98 8.02
C ARG A 81 -28.24 14.79 9.24
N LEU A 82 -27.35 15.57 9.84
CA LEU A 82 -27.71 16.42 10.99
C LEU A 82 -28.74 17.48 10.59
N GLN A 83 -28.56 18.11 9.43
CA GLN A 83 -29.47 19.12 8.92
C GLN A 83 -30.89 18.57 8.77
N ILE A 84 -31.03 17.38 8.19
CA ILE A 84 -32.33 16.72 7.98
C ILE A 84 -32.92 16.22 9.31
N ASN A 85 -32.11 15.61 10.18
CA ASN A 85 -32.60 14.96 11.39
C ASN A 85 -33.02 15.94 12.50
N TYR A 86 -32.38 17.11 12.56
CA TYR A 86 -32.58 18.09 13.62
C TYR A 86 -33.04 19.46 13.09
N ASN A 87 -33.46 19.54 11.81
CA ASN A 87 -33.95 20.75 11.16
C ASN A 87 -33.05 21.98 11.40
N LEU A 88 -31.74 21.80 11.19
CA LEU A 88 -30.77 22.85 11.46
C LEU A 88 -30.72 23.88 10.34
N ASP A 89 -30.54 25.14 10.72
CA ASP A 89 -30.31 26.24 9.78
C ASP A 89 -28.89 26.22 9.20
N GLU A 90 -28.68 26.90 8.06
CA GLU A 90 -27.38 27.01 7.40
C GLU A 90 -26.31 27.61 8.32
N ALA A 91 -26.66 28.58 9.16
CA ALA A 91 -25.74 29.16 10.13
C ALA A 91 -25.28 28.15 11.19
N GLN A 92 -26.20 27.30 11.67
CA GLN A 92 -25.90 26.25 12.63
C GLN A 92 -25.02 25.17 12.00
N ILE A 93 -25.31 24.77 10.75
CA ILE A 93 -24.48 23.81 10.01
C ILE A 93 -23.09 24.36 9.74
N ALA A 94 -22.95 25.65 9.43
CA ALA A 94 -21.64 26.28 9.27
C ALA A 94 -20.83 26.29 10.57
N ALA A 95 -21.48 26.49 11.72
CA ALA A 95 -20.84 26.41 13.03
C ALA A 95 -20.39 24.97 13.35
N ILE A 96 -21.26 23.97 13.14
CA ILE A 96 -20.93 22.56 13.34
C ILE A 96 -19.79 22.12 12.41
N ARG A 97 -19.78 22.59 11.15
CA ARG A 97 -18.69 22.32 10.21
C ARG A 97 -17.34 22.81 10.74
N ARG A 98 -17.29 23.98 11.38
CA ARG A 98 -16.05 24.51 11.98
C ARG A 98 -15.60 23.66 13.16
N ILE A 99 -16.53 23.29 14.05
CA ILE A 99 -16.26 22.42 15.21
C ILE A 99 -15.67 21.08 14.73
N GLU A 100 -16.29 20.47 13.73
CA GLU A 100 -15.86 19.17 13.19
C GLU A 100 -14.48 19.27 12.51
N GLN A 101 -14.20 20.38 11.79
CA GLN A 101 -12.89 20.64 11.17
C GLN A 101 -11.79 20.90 12.21
N GLU A 102 -12.08 21.61 13.29
CA GLU A 102 -11.13 21.84 14.39
C GLU A 102 -10.81 20.54 15.14
N TYR A 103 -11.81 19.68 15.32
CA TYR A 103 -11.64 18.43 16.03
C TYR A 103 -10.94 17.36 15.20
N HIS A 104 -11.38 17.13 13.95
CA HIS A 104 -10.86 16.09 13.05
C HIS A 104 -9.66 16.54 12.19
N GLY A 105 -9.42 17.85 12.05
CA GLY A 105 -8.42 18.40 11.14
C GLY A 105 -8.80 18.22 9.66
N GLN A 106 -7.83 18.42 8.76
CA GLN A 106 -8.06 18.35 7.31
C GLN A 106 -8.11 16.91 6.72
N GLY A 107 -8.32 15.88 7.55
CA GLY A 107 -8.46 14.49 7.06
C GLY A 107 -7.16 13.83 6.60
N GLY A 108 -6.04 14.15 7.27
CA GLY A 108 -4.73 13.57 6.98
C GLY A 108 -4.55 12.16 7.56
N ILE A 109 -3.52 11.46 7.07
CA ILE A 109 -3.12 10.12 7.51
C ILE A 109 -2.66 10.13 9.00
N PHE A 110 -2.33 11.31 9.53
CA PHE A 110 -1.89 11.54 10.90
C PHE A 110 -2.91 12.34 11.72
N SER A 111 -4.19 11.97 11.66
CA SER A 111 -5.18 12.58 12.54
C SER A 111 -4.77 12.37 14.01
N PRO A 112 -4.83 13.42 14.86
CA PRO A 112 -4.43 13.31 16.25
C PRO A 112 -5.31 12.30 16.97
N SER A 113 -4.67 11.41 17.75
CA SER A 113 -5.40 10.56 18.68
C SER A 113 -5.98 11.43 19.78
N ARG A 114 -7.31 11.47 19.89
CA ARG A 114 -8.03 12.26 20.89
C ARG A 114 -8.43 11.41 22.08
N SER A 115 -8.31 11.99 23.27
CA SER A 115 -8.76 11.40 24.52
C SER A 115 -10.28 11.26 24.57
N TYR A 116 -10.77 10.41 25.49
CA TYR A 116 -12.21 10.25 25.69
C TYR A 116 -12.88 11.57 26.12
N GLN A 117 -12.18 12.40 26.90
CA GLN A 117 -12.69 13.68 27.36
C GLN A 117 -12.83 14.66 26.19
N GLU A 118 -11.80 14.80 25.35
CA GLU A 118 -11.88 15.66 24.15
C GLU A 118 -13.03 15.24 23.23
N LYS A 119 -13.28 13.94 23.09
CA LYS A 119 -14.43 13.44 22.33
C LYS A 119 -15.77 13.83 22.96
N ARG A 120 -15.88 13.77 24.29
CA ARG A 120 -17.09 14.19 25.00
C ARG A 120 -17.33 15.68 24.84
N ASP A 121 -16.29 16.49 24.98
CA ASP A 121 -16.37 17.94 24.83
C ASP A 121 -16.75 18.32 23.39
N HIS A 122 -16.24 17.60 22.40
CA HIS A 122 -16.64 17.72 21.00
C HIS A 122 -18.12 17.38 20.78
N ASP A 123 -18.58 16.22 21.26
CA ASP A 123 -19.98 15.79 21.15
C ASP A 123 -20.92 16.85 21.80
N ILE A 124 -20.49 17.45 22.91
CA ILE A 124 -21.22 18.53 23.60
C ILE A 124 -21.22 19.82 22.76
N ALA A 125 -20.09 20.24 22.21
CA ALA A 125 -20.00 21.46 21.39
C ALA A 125 -20.94 21.41 20.18
N ILE A 126 -21.08 20.25 19.53
CA ILE A 126 -22.06 20.05 18.46
C ILE A 126 -23.49 20.17 18.99
N SER A 127 -23.79 19.54 20.12
CA SER A 127 -25.15 19.58 20.71
C SER A 127 -25.61 20.99 21.06
N GLN A 128 -24.68 21.89 21.41
CA GLN A 128 -24.97 23.28 21.75
C GLN A 128 -25.38 24.12 20.53
N GLN A 129 -25.07 23.67 19.31
CA GLN A 129 -25.53 24.35 18.08
C GLN A 129 -26.98 23.96 17.73
N MET A 130 -27.56 22.97 18.42
CA MET A 130 -28.91 22.48 18.20
C MET A 130 -29.90 23.09 19.21
N SER A 131 -31.19 22.83 19.03
CA SER A 131 -32.18 23.13 20.08
C SER A 131 -31.85 22.30 21.35
N PRO A 132 -32.21 22.76 22.56
CA PRO A 132 -31.93 21.99 23.79
C PRO A 132 -32.50 20.56 23.77
N ALA A 133 -33.68 20.38 23.17
CA ALA A 133 -34.31 19.07 23.04
C ALA A 133 -33.57 18.17 22.04
N ASP A 134 -33.14 18.73 20.90
CA ASP A 134 -32.42 17.98 19.87
C ASP A 134 -30.99 17.67 20.27
N GLY A 135 -30.30 18.61 20.94
CA GLY A 135 -28.97 18.38 21.52
C GLY A 135 -28.97 17.25 22.55
N ALA A 136 -29.99 17.19 23.42
CA ALA A 136 -30.14 16.07 24.35
C ALA A 136 -30.37 14.73 23.63
N ARG A 137 -31.23 14.72 22.59
CA ARG A 137 -31.47 13.53 21.76
C ARG A 137 -30.19 13.07 21.04
N PHE A 138 -29.42 13.99 20.49
CA PHE A 138 -28.15 13.71 19.83
C PHE A 138 -27.15 13.04 20.77
N LEU A 139 -26.98 13.56 21.99
CA LEU A 139 -26.07 12.98 22.98
C LEU A 139 -26.50 11.55 23.40
N VAL A 140 -27.80 11.32 23.56
CA VAL A 140 -28.35 9.99 23.87
C VAL A 140 -28.12 9.03 22.71
N GLU A 141 -28.37 9.44 21.47
CA GLU A 141 -28.16 8.62 20.28
C GLU A 141 -26.69 8.20 20.14
N LEU A 142 -25.76 9.14 20.36
CA LEU A 142 -24.33 8.85 20.37
C LEU A 142 -23.94 7.83 21.45
N GLN A 143 -24.50 7.96 22.66
CA GLN A 143 -24.24 7.01 23.74
C GLN A 143 -24.80 5.62 23.41
N THR A 144 -26.00 5.56 22.84
CA THR A 144 -26.68 4.31 22.46
C THR A 144 -25.91 3.58 21.35
N LYS A 145 -25.42 4.33 20.35
CA LYS A 145 -24.60 3.80 19.26
C LYS A 145 -23.28 3.23 19.79
N LYS A 146 -22.62 3.91 20.75
CA LYS A 146 -21.40 3.42 21.42
C LYS A 146 -21.67 2.07 22.09
N THR A 147 -22.73 1.96 22.90
CA THR A 147 -23.08 0.72 23.62
C THR A 147 -23.40 -0.44 22.67
N SER A 148 -24.08 -0.18 21.55
CA SER A 148 -24.43 -1.19 20.55
C SER A 148 -23.20 -1.76 19.82
N LEU A 149 -22.15 -0.95 19.61
CA LEU A 149 -20.91 -1.36 18.97
C LEU A 149 -20.04 -2.20 19.92
N THR A 150 -20.04 -1.89 21.22
CA THR A 150 -19.33 -2.69 22.23
C THR A 150 -19.96 -4.08 22.37
N LYS A 151 -21.29 -4.17 22.32
CA LYS A 151 -22.03 -5.45 22.44
C LYS A 151 -21.83 -6.38 21.24
N LYS A 152 -21.54 -5.85 20.04
CA LYS A 152 -21.27 -6.65 18.83
C LYS A 152 -19.82 -7.19 18.74
N ARG A 153 -18.92 -6.74 19.61
CA ARG A 153 -17.50 -7.15 19.63
C ARG A 153 -17.18 -8.24 20.66
N HIS A 154 -18.18 -8.68 21.42
CA HIS A 154 -18.14 -9.84 22.30
C HIS A 154 -19.04 -10.93 21.74
#